data_AF-A5ZWM5-F1
#
_entry.id   AF-A5ZWM5-F1
#
_cell.length_a   1.000
_cell.length_b   1.000
_cell.length_c   1.000
_cell.angle_alpha   90.00
_cell.angle_beta   90.00
_cell.angle_gamma   90.00
#
_symmetry.space_group_name_H-M   'P 1'
#
loop_
_entity.id
_entity.type
_entity.pdbx_description
1 polymer ?
#
loop_
_entity_poly.entity_id
_entity_poly.type
_entity_poly.pdbx_seq_one_letter_code
_entity_poly.pdbx_strand_id
1 'polypeptide(L)'
;MDYQQSRAYVKDADRYAGGALDLTNIKELMKRLGNPQDQLKYVHVAGTNGKGSVIAYLYTTLSEAGYRVGRYISPSVYSYREKMEVAGSAVSREQFAGYVTRVAAAIKEMTTEGLAHPTPFEIETAVAFLFFCRRKM
;
A
#
# COMPACT_ATOMS: atom_id res chain seq x y z
N MET A 1 -1.82 16.49 3.70
CA MET A 1 -0.57 16.63 2.94
C MET A 1 -0.89 16.69 1.46
N ASP A 2 -0.07 17.35 0.65
CA ASP A 2 -0.08 17.18 -0.81
C ASP A 2 0.73 15.93 -1.23
N TYR A 3 0.83 15.67 -2.54
CA TYR A 3 1.56 14.50 -3.06
C TYR A 3 3.06 14.54 -2.74
N GLN A 4 3.73 15.68 -2.85
CA GLN A 4 5.17 15.78 -2.60
C GLN A 4 5.48 15.61 -1.12
N GLN A 5 4.69 16.26 -0.26
CA GLN A 5 4.75 16.10 1.20
C GLN A 5 4.51 14.64 1.61
N SER A 6 3.55 13.97 0.96
CA SER A 6 3.24 12.56 1.24
C SER A 6 4.39 11.65 0.83
N ARG A 7 5.03 11.91 -0.32
CA ARG A 7 6.22 11.18 -0.77
C ARG A 7 7.41 11.39 0.17
N ALA A 8 7.61 12.62 0.63
CA ALA A 8 8.63 12.95 1.62
C ALA A 8 8.37 12.25 2.95
N TYR A 9 7.13 12.24 3.43
CA TYR A 9 6.75 11.54 4.67
C TYR A 9 7.06 10.04 4.62
N VAL A 10 6.72 9.35 3.52
CA VAL A 10 7.03 7.93 3.36
C VAL A 10 8.54 7.70 3.32
N LYS A 11 9.30 8.56 2.63
CA LYS A 11 10.76 8.47 2.57
C LYS A 11 11.41 8.73 3.94
N ASP A 12 10.89 9.68 4.69
CA ASP A 12 11.38 10.01 6.03
C ASP A 12 11.22 8.84 7.00
N ALA A 13 10.28 7.92 6.75
CA ALA A 13 10.14 6.70 7.51
C ALA A 13 11.27 5.69 7.26
N ASP A 14 12.17 5.90 6.29
CA ASP A 14 13.36 5.06 6.06
C ASP A 14 14.24 4.96 7.31
N ARG A 15 14.18 5.94 8.22
CA ARG A 15 14.86 5.90 9.53
C ARG A 15 14.38 4.76 10.43
N TYR A 16 13.21 4.19 10.15
CA TYR A 16 12.62 3.05 10.85
C TYR A 16 12.77 1.75 10.06
N ALA A 17 13.48 1.78 8.91
CA ALA A 17 13.78 0.57 8.16
C ALA A 17 14.62 -0.40 9.00
N GLY A 18 14.33 -1.69 8.92
CA GLY A 18 14.96 -2.70 9.76
C GLY A 18 14.35 -2.83 11.17
N GLY A 19 13.14 -2.30 11.38
CA GLY A 19 12.32 -2.59 12.57
C GLY A 19 12.00 -4.08 12.73
N ALA A 20 11.19 -4.42 13.76
CA ALA A 20 10.86 -5.80 14.10
C ALA A 20 10.49 -6.64 12.87
N LEU A 21 11.09 -7.83 12.75
CA LEU A 21 10.83 -8.78 11.65
C LEU A 21 9.53 -9.57 11.89
N ASP A 22 8.49 -8.88 12.35
CA ASP A 22 7.17 -9.43 12.61
C ASP A 22 6.08 -8.57 11.92
N LEU A 23 4.82 -8.88 12.19
CA LEU A 23 3.67 -8.16 11.62
C LEU A 23 3.01 -7.23 12.65
N THR A 24 3.65 -6.95 13.78
CA THR A 24 3.04 -6.25 14.91
C THR A 24 2.61 -4.83 14.52
N ASN A 25 3.51 -4.07 13.88
CA ASN A 25 3.25 -2.68 13.52
C ASN A 25 2.16 -2.55 12.45
N ILE A 26 2.28 -3.30 11.34
CA ILE A 26 1.25 -3.28 10.29
C ILE A 26 -0.11 -3.77 10.78
N LYS A 27 -0.18 -4.79 11.66
CA LYS A 27 -1.47 -5.26 12.21
C LYS A 27 -2.14 -4.19 13.06
N GLU A 28 -1.38 -3.53 13.92
CA GLU A 28 -1.90 -2.44 14.74
C GLU A 28 -2.35 -1.26 13.88
N LEU A 29 -1.56 -0.89 12.87
CA LEU A 29 -1.93 0.15 11.91
C LEU A 29 -3.22 -0.19 11.16
N MET A 30 -3.37 -1.43 10.69
CA MET A 30 -4.58 -1.88 9.98
C MET A 30 -5.81 -1.86 10.86
N LYS A 31 -5.67 -2.26 12.13
CA LYS A 31 -6.75 -2.21 13.11
C LYS A 31 -7.29 -0.79 13.26
N ARG A 32 -6.42 0.21 13.41
CA ARG A 32 -6.80 1.64 13.49
C ARG A 32 -7.43 2.16 12.21
N LEU A 33 -7.06 1.60 11.07
CA LEU A 33 -7.62 1.96 9.77
C LEU A 33 -8.92 1.23 9.43
N GLY A 34 -9.45 0.40 10.34
CA GLY A 34 -10.70 -0.33 10.16
C GLY A 34 -10.57 -1.59 9.32
N ASN A 35 -9.39 -2.20 9.32
CA ASN A 35 -9.07 -3.45 8.64
C ASN A 35 -9.53 -3.50 7.17
N PRO A 36 -9.09 -2.56 6.31
CA PRO A 36 -9.46 -2.55 4.90
C PRO A 36 -9.05 -3.84 4.16
N GLN A 37 -8.02 -4.53 4.66
CA GLN A 37 -7.55 -5.79 4.07
C GLN A 37 -8.56 -6.94 4.20
N ASP A 38 -9.48 -6.89 5.17
CA ASP A 38 -10.45 -7.97 5.39
C ASP A 38 -11.64 -7.88 4.42
N GLN A 39 -11.75 -6.79 3.67
CA GLN A 39 -12.85 -6.51 2.73
C GLN A 39 -12.51 -6.86 1.27
N LEU A 40 -11.35 -7.44 1.04
CA LEU A 40 -10.75 -7.61 -0.28
C LEU A 40 -10.52 -9.09 -0.61
N LYS A 41 -10.49 -9.41 -1.91
CA LYS A 41 -10.09 -10.74 -2.40
C LYS A 41 -8.69 -10.66 -3.02
N TYR A 42 -7.88 -11.71 -2.80
CA TYR A 42 -6.47 -11.66 -3.14
C TYR A 42 -5.97 -12.87 -3.92
N VAL A 43 -5.04 -12.58 -4.82
CA VAL A 43 -4.00 -13.53 -5.23
C VAL A 43 -2.68 -12.99 -4.67
N HIS A 44 -2.05 -13.72 -3.75
CA HIS A 44 -0.78 -13.32 -3.15
C HIS A 44 0.37 -14.01 -3.88
N VAL A 45 1.24 -13.22 -4.50
CA VAL A 45 2.40 -13.72 -5.25
C VAL A 45 3.69 -13.50 -4.45
N ALA A 46 4.35 -14.59 -4.07
CA ALA A 46 5.64 -14.59 -3.37
C ALA A 46 6.69 -15.43 -4.14
N GLY A 47 7.98 -15.19 -3.86
CA GLY A 47 9.09 -15.91 -4.48
C GLY A 47 10.34 -15.04 -4.67
N THR A 48 11.48 -15.64 -4.99
CA THR A 48 12.74 -14.90 -5.17
C THR A 48 12.71 -14.09 -6.48
N ASN A 49 12.35 -14.73 -7.59
CA ASN A 49 12.35 -14.16 -8.93
C ASN A 49 10.97 -14.28 -9.61
N GLY A 50 10.72 -13.48 -10.64
CA GLY A 50 9.53 -13.62 -11.50
C GLY A 50 8.21 -13.06 -10.96
N LYS A 51 8.15 -12.61 -9.69
CA LYS A 51 6.92 -12.04 -9.08
C LYS A 51 6.27 -10.95 -9.92
N GLY A 52 7.06 -9.98 -10.37
CA GLY A 52 6.57 -8.87 -11.19
C GLY A 52 5.96 -9.34 -12.51
N SER A 53 6.61 -10.31 -13.18
CA SER A 53 6.10 -10.91 -14.41
C SER A 53 4.80 -11.69 -14.18
N VAL A 54 4.73 -12.49 -13.12
CA VAL A 54 3.52 -13.24 -12.76
C VAL A 54 2.36 -12.28 -12.43
N ILE A 55 2.61 -11.22 -11.66
CA ILE A 55 1.60 -10.19 -11.38
C ILE A 55 1.14 -9.53 -12.68
N ALA A 56 2.05 -9.22 -13.60
CA ALA A 56 1.69 -8.65 -14.90
C ALA A 56 0.83 -9.60 -15.75
N TYR A 57 1.19 -10.89 -15.82
CA TYR A 57 0.40 -11.89 -16.54
C TYR A 57 -0.99 -12.06 -15.93
N LEU A 58 -1.09 -12.22 -14.61
CA LEU A 58 -2.37 -12.32 -13.91
C LEU A 58 -3.23 -11.08 -14.13
N TYR A 59 -2.64 -9.89 -14.00
CA TYR A 59 -3.34 -8.64 -14.19
C TYR A 59 -3.93 -8.51 -15.59
N THR A 60 -3.13 -8.77 -16.63
CA THR A 60 -3.58 -8.71 -18.02
C THR A 60 -4.64 -9.77 -18.29
N THR A 61 -4.37 -11.04 -17.99
CA THR A 61 -5.31 -12.13 -18.29
C THR A 61 -6.66 -11.95 -17.60
N LEU A 62 -6.68 -11.58 -16.32
CA LEU A 62 -7.93 -11.34 -15.59
C LEU A 62 -8.66 -10.09 -16.10
N SER A 63 -7.93 -9.03 -16.46
CA SER A 63 -8.55 -7.83 -17.04
C SER A 63 -9.21 -8.12 -18.39
N GLU A 64 -8.52 -8.84 -19.28
CA GLU A 64 -9.06 -9.28 -20.59
C GLU A 64 -10.25 -10.23 -20.44
N ALA A 65 -10.29 -11.03 -19.37
CA ALA A 65 -11.43 -11.87 -19.03
C ALA A 65 -12.63 -11.09 -18.43
N GLY A 66 -12.56 -9.75 -18.35
CA GLY A 66 -13.65 -8.89 -17.90
C GLY A 66 -13.69 -8.67 -16.38
N TYR A 67 -12.70 -9.14 -15.62
CA TYR A 67 -12.63 -8.86 -14.19
C TYR A 67 -12.12 -7.45 -13.94
N ARG A 68 -12.63 -6.83 -12.87
CA ARG A 68 -12.08 -5.58 -12.34
C ARG A 68 -10.92 -5.91 -11.41
N VAL A 69 -9.69 -5.71 -11.86
CA VAL A 69 -8.48 -6.14 -11.16
C VAL A 69 -7.71 -4.95 -10.59
N GLY A 70 -7.19 -5.11 -9.37
CA GLY A 70 -6.18 -4.24 -8.78
C GLY A 70 -4.82 -4.94 -8.74
N ARG A 71 -3.73 -4.18 -8.90
CA ARG A 71 -2.37 -4.69 -8.71
C ARG A 71 -1.57 -3.81 -7.75
N TYR A 72 -0.80 -4.46 -6.88
CA TYR A 72 0.21 -3.83 -6.02
C TYR A 72 1.58 -4.42 -6.34
N ILE A 73 2.55 -3.59 -6.70
CA ILE A 73 3.91 -4.00 -7.07
C ILE A 73 4.97 -3.17 -6.34
N SER A 74 6.13 -3.77 -6.12
CA SER A 74 7.33 -3.10 -5.59
C SER A 74 8.60 -3.80 -6.11
N PRO A 75 9.66 -3.06 -6.49
CA PRO A 75 9.72 -1.59 -6.59
C PRO A 75 8.94 -1.05 -7.80
N SER A 76 8.77 0.27 -7.88
CA SER A 76 8.32 0.97 -9.10
C SER A 76 9.46 1.06 -10.13
N VAL A 77 9.12 1.08 -11.41
CA VAL A 77 10.04 1.22 -12.56
C VAL A 77 10.02 2.63 -13.16
N TYR A 78 8.84 3.20 -13.44
CA TYR A 78 8.68 4.51 -14.11
C TYR A 78 8.07 5.58 -13.20
N SER A 79 7.08 5.20 -12.41
CA SER A 79 6.35 6.13 -11.57
C SER A 79 5.98 5.49 -10.26
N TYR A 80 6.22 6.19 -9.16
CA TYR A 80 5.85 5.68 -7.85
C TYR A 80 4.36 5.33 -7.71
N ARG A 81 3.47 6.00 -8.46
CA ARG A 81 2.03 5.72 -8.44
C ARG A 81 1.68 4.40 -9.13
N GLU A 82 2.52 3.89 -10.03
CA GLU A 82 2.31 2.62 -10.71
C GLU A 82 2.38 1.42 -9.75
N LYS A 83 2.94 1.63 -8.54
CA LYS A 83 2.92 0.64 -7.47
C LYS A 83 1.49 0.16 -7.18
N MET A 84 0.48 1.00 -7.37
CA MET A 84 -0.91 0.66 -7.06
C MET A 84 -1.86 1.14 -8.16
N GLU A 85 -2.53 0.19 -8.80
CA GLU A 85 -3.38 0.42 -9.97
C GLU A 85 -4.67 -0.39 -9.85
N VAL A 86 -5.78 0.16 -10.36
CA VAL A 86 -7.04 -0.57 -10.51
C VAL A 86 -7.61 -0.29 -11.89
N ALA A 87 -7.90 -1.35 -12.65
CA ALA A 87 -8.52 -1.28 -13.98
C ALA A 87 -7.82 -0.26 -14.90
N GLY A 88 -6.53 -0.43 -15.11
CA GLY A 88 -5.69 0.43 -15.97
C GLY A 88 -5.28 1.77 -15.34
N SER A 89 -5.84 2.13 -14.18
CA SER A 89 -5.70 3.48 -13.61
C SER A 89 -4.88 3.47 -12.33
N ALA A 90 -3.68 4.05 -12.41
CA ALA A 90 -2.81 4.26 -11.24
C ALA A 90 -3.48 5.22 -10.24
N VAL A 91 -3.16 5.09 -8.95
CA VAL A 91 -3.64 6.03 -7.92
C VAL A 91 -3.35 7.48 -8.33
N SER A 92 -4.33 8.38 -8.15
CA SER A 92 -4.11 9.81 -8.42
C SER A 92 -3.19 10.43 -7.36
N ARG A 93 -2.60 11.59 -7.65
CA ARG A 93 -1.76 12.31 -6.69
C ARG A 93 -2.54 12.70 -5.43
N GLU A 94 -3.77 13.14 -5.64
CA GLU A 94 -4.71 13.59 -4.60
C GLU A 94 -5.18 12.41 -3.77
N GLN A 95 -5.54 11.30 -4.41
CA GLN A 95 -5.90 10.05 -3.72
C GLN A 95 -4.74 9.56 -2.84
N PHE A 96 -3.54 9.46 -3.42
CA PHE A 96 -2.35 9.03 -2.68
C PHE A 96 -2.11 9.91 -1.46
N ALA A 97 -2.16 11.24 -1.65
CA ALA A 97 -1.96 12.18 -0.56
C ALA A 97 -3.04 12.09 0.53
N GLY A 98 -4.30 11.86 0.15
CA GLY A 98 -5.40 11.63 1.08
C GLY A 98 -5.19 10.37 1.92
N TYR A 99 -4.80 9.25 1.30
CA TYR A 99 -4.53 8.01 2.02
C TYR A 99 -3.31 8.12 2.92
N VAL A 100 -2.21 8.71 2.46
CA VAL A 100 -1.02 8.93 3.31
C VAL A 100 -1.35 9.85 4.49
N THR A 101 -2.17 10.88 4.29
CA THR A 101 -2.63 11.74 5.39
C THR A 101 -3.41 10.96 6.45
N ARG A 102 -4.31 10.07 6.02
CA ARG A 102 -5.06 9.20 6.93
C ARG A 102 -4.14 8.21 7.67
N VAL A 103 -3.19 7.60 6.97
CA VAL A 103 -2.23 6.67 7.56
C VAL A 103 -1.32 7.39 8.57
N ALA A 104 -0.82 8.58 8.23
CA ALA A 104 0.02 9.37 9.12
C ALA A 104 -0.70 9.77 10.43
N ALA A 105 -2.00 10.04 10.37
CA ALA A 105 -2.80 10.30 11.56
C ALA A 105 -2.86 9.08 12.49
N ALA A 106 -3.14 7.89 11.96
CA ALA A 106 -3.15 6.64 12.73
C ALA A 106 -1.76 6.32 13.33
N ILE A 107 -0.69 6.56 12.57
CA ILE A 107 0.69 6.38 13.05
C ILE A 107 1.01 7.37 14.18
N LYS A 108 0.56 8.61 14.08
CA LYS A 108 0.75 9.61 15.14
C LYS A 108 0.07 9.17 16.45
N GLU A 109 -1.11 8.58 16.38
CA GLU A 109 -1.77 8.00 17.56
C GLU A 109 -0.95 6.85 18.14
N MET A 110 -0.52 5.90 17.29
CA MET A 110 0.34 4.79 17.72
C MET A 110 1.60 5.26 18.46
N THR A 111 2.33 6.23 17.90
CA THR A 111 3.58 6.70 18.51
C THR A 111 3.36 7.55 19.75
N THR A 112 2.23 8.26 19.86
CA THR A 112 1.83 8.98 21.09
C THR A 112 1.55 8.00 22.23
N GLU A 113 1.05 6.81 21.91
CA GLU A 113 0.82 5.72 22.87
C GLU A 113 2.09 4.90 23.17
N GLY A 114 3.25 5.30 22.63
CA GLY A 114 4.54 4.62 22.85
C GLY A 114 4.76 3.39 21.98
N LEU A 115 3.90 3.13 20.99
CA LEU A 115 4.06 2.04 20.04
C LEU A 115 5.09 2.40 18.95
N ALA A 116 5.70 1.37 18.36
CA ALA A 116 6.70 1.55 17.33
C ALA A 116 6.10 2.13 16.03
N HIS A 117 6.90 2.96 15.35
CA HIS A 117 6.52 3.55 14.07
C HIS A 117 6.60 2.49 12.94
N PRO A 118 5.60 2.39 12.05
CA PRO A 118 5.66 1.50 10.90
C PRO A 118 6.76 1.87 9.89
N THR A 119 7.31 0.89 9.21
CA THR A 119 8.31 1.06 8.14
C THR A 119 7.70 1.70 6.88
N PRO A 120 8.51 2.23 5.94
CA PRO A 120 8.02 2.75 4.67
C PRO A 120 7.17 1.73 3.90
N PHE A 121 7.59 0.46 3.91
CA PHE A 121 6.87 -0.60 3.22
C PHE A 121 5.50 -0.89 3.86
N GLU A 122 5.42 -0.86 5.19
CA GLU A 122 4.14 -1.01 5.91
C GLU A 122 3.20 0.16 5.64
N ILE A 123 3.72 1.39 5.60
CA ILE A 123 2.95 2.59 5.22
C ILE A 123 2.42 2.47 3.80
N GLU A 124 3.26 2.08 2.84
CA GLU A 124 2.85 1.88 1.44
C GLU A 124 1.77 0.80 1.31
N THR A 125 1.94 -0.31 2.04
CA THR A 125 0.98 -1.43 2.05
C THR A 125 -0.36 -0.99 2.62
N ALA A 126 -0.36 -0.22 3.71
CA ALA A 126 -1.55 0.38 4.30
C ALA A 126 -2.32 1.27 3.30
N VAL A 127 -1.58 2.12 2.58
CA VAL A 127 -2.14 2.99 1.53
C VAL A 127 -2.74 2.16 0.40
N ALA A 128 -2.07 1.09 -0.04
CA ALA A 128 -2.57 0.21 -1.08
C ALA A 128 -3.90 -0.46 -0.68
N PHE A 129 -4.02 -0.98 0.54
CA PHE A 129 -5.28 -1.56 1.03
C PHE A 129 -6.41 -0.54 1.08
N LEU A 130 -6.15 0.68 1.57
CA LEU A 130 -7.15 1.76 1.56
C LEU A 130 -7.59 2.12 0.14
N PHE A 131 -6.65 2.20 -0.80
CA PHE A 131 -6.95 2.47 -2.21
C PHE A 131 -7.83 1.40 -2.84
N PHE A 132 -7.49 0.12 -2.66
CA PHE A 132 -8.26 -1.00 -3.22
C PHE A 132 -9.66 -1.11 -2.60
N CYS A 133 -9.76 -1.01 -1.26
CA CYS A 133 -11.05 -1.05 -0.56
C CYS A 133 -11.96 0.10 -1.04
N ARG A 134 -11.43 1.33 -1.16
CA ARG A 134 -12.19 2.48 -1.69
C ARG A 134 -12.62 2.29 -3.15
N ARG A 135 -11.83 1.56 -3.95
CA ARG A 135 -12.12 1.25 -5.36
C ARG A 135 -13.07 0.05 -5.54
N LYS A 136 -13.55 -0.55 -4.43
CA LYS A 136 -14.42 -1.73 -4.36
C LYS A 136 -13.81 -2.92 -5.11
N MET A 137 -12.58 -3.26 -4.72
CA MET A 137 -11.90 -4.49 -5.14
C MET A 137 -12.37 -5.68 -4.29
#